data_AF-A0A945MPI0-F1
#
_entry.id   AF-A0A945MPI0-F1
#
_cell.length_a   1.000
_cell.length_b   1.000
_cell.length_c   1.000
_cell.angle_alpha   90.00
_cell.angle_beta   90.00
_cell.angle_gamma   90.00
#
_symmetry.space_group_name_H-M   'P 1'
#
loop_
_entity.id
_entity.type
_entity.pdbx_description
1 polymer ?
#
loop_
_entity_poly.entity_id
_entity_poly.type
_entity_poly.pdbx_seq_one_letter_code
_entity_poly.pdbx_strand_id
1 'polypeptide(L)' 'MGDNQIKTIYIDPGSRWNNGYIESFHSRFRNECLRREMLLNLREARVVIADWWQHYNRERPIVDRAISAWKAF' A
#
# COMPACT_ATOMS: atom_id res chain seq x y z
N MET A 1 13.81 -8.68 -21.93
CA MET A 1 13.27 -9.21 -20.66
C MET A 1 14.32 -8.92 -19.60
N GLY A 2 14.17 -7.79 -18.91
CA GLY A 2 15.16 -7.36 -17.93
C GLY A 2 14.93 -8.08 -16.61
N ASP A 3 15.96 -8.76 -16.11
CA ASP A 3 16.02 -9.23 -14.74
C ASP A 3 15.90 -8.04 -13.78
N ASN A 4 14.68 -7.74 -13.32
CA ASN A 4 14.54 -6.91 -12.13
C ASN A 4 15.22 -7.69 -11.00
N GLN A 5 16.31 -7.14 -10.45
CA GLN A 5 17.05 -7.70 -9.31
C GLN A 5 16.18 -7.65 -8.04
N ILE A 6 15.11 -8.43 -8.02
CA ILE A 6 14.18 -8.54 -6.90
C ILE A 6 14.76 -9.60 -5.95
N LYS A 7 15.35 -9.15 -4.84
CA LYS A 7 15.77 -10.04 -3.76
C LYS A 7 14.56 -10.39 -2.89
N THR A 8 14.15 -11.65 -2.92
CA THR A 8 13.14 -12.17 -1.98
C THR A 8 13.74 -12.27 -0.59
N ILE A 9 13.14 -11.58 0.37
CA ILE A 9 13.51 -11.70 1.78
C ILE A 9 12.65 -12.81 2.38
N TYR A 10 13.29 -13.86 2.91
CA TYR A 10 12.56 -14.93 3.60
C TYR A 10 12.02 -14.41 4.93
N ILE A 11 10.71 -14.55 5.12
CA ILE A 11 10.00 -14.18 6.35
C ILE A 11 9.59 -15.48 7.05
N ASP A 12 10.07 -15.66 8.27
CA ASP A 12 9.70 -16.77 9.13
C ASP A 12 8.19 -16.76 9.44
N PRO A 13 7.47 -17.88 9.21
CA PRO A 13 6.03 -17.96 9.45
C PRO A 13 5.71 -17.82 10.94
N GLY A 14 5.01 -16.74 11.30
CA GLY A 14 4.57 -16.48 12.68
C GLY A 14 5.46 -15.50 13.47
N SER A 15 6.56 -15.04 12.88
CA SER A 15 7.40 -13.99 13.48
C SER A 15 6.72 -12.62 13.43
N ARG A 16 6.09 -12.21 14.56
CA ARG A 16 5.37 -10.94 14.73
C ARG A 16 6.20 -9.70 14.34
N TRP A 17 7.51 -9.76 14.50
CA TRP A 17 8.41 -8.64 14.28
C TRP A 17 8.74 -8.40 12.81
N ASN A 18 8.66 -9.43 11.96
CA ASN A 18 8.99 -9.32 10.53
C ASN A 18 7.86 -8.67 9.71
N ASN A 19 6.65 -8.63 10.25
CA ASN A 19 5.45 -8.15 9.55
C ASN A 19 4.97 -6.77 10.03
N GLY A 20 5.66 -6.15 10.98
CA GLY A 20 5.18 -4.94 11.66
C GLY A 20 4.90 -3.76 10.74
N TYR A 21 5.64 -3.63 9.64
CA TYR A 21 5.41 -2.57 8.65
C TYR A 21 4.08 -2.76 7.91
N ILE A 22 3.85 -3.94 7.33
CA ILE A 22 2.63 -4.19 6.56
C ILE A 22 1.39 -4.27 7.49
N GLU A 23 1.54 -4.76 8.72
CA GLU A 23 0.48 -4.72 9.73
C GLU A 23 0.08 -3.28 10.09
N SER A 24 1.07 -2.41 10.30
CA SER A 24 0.83 -0.99 10.54
C SER A 24 0.16 -0.32 9.35
N PHE A 25 0.58 -0.65 8.13
CA PHE A 25 -0.06 -0.17 6.90
C PHE A 25 -1.52 -0.62 6.80
N HIS A 26 -1.81 -1.91 7.00
CA HIS A 26 -3.18 -2.44 6.95
C HIS A 26 -4.09 -1.84 8.03
N SER A 27 -3.57 -1.63 9.24
CA SER A 27 -4.31 -0.99 10.34
C SER A 27 -4.70 0.46 9.98
N ARG A 28 -3.76 1.23 9.42
CA ARG A 28 -4.01 2.61 8.97
C ARG A 28 -4.95 2.66 7.80
N PHE A 29 -4.74 1.85 6.76
CA PHE A 29 -5.65 1.78 5.63
C PHE A 29 -7.09 1.50 6.07
N ARG A 30 -7.28 0.57 7.01
CA ARG A 30 -8.60 0.29 7.56
C ARG A 30 -9.19 1.48 8.31
N ASN A 31 -8.42 2.12 9.19
CA ASN A 31 -8.94 3.19 10.06
C ASN A 31 -9.10 4.54 9.35
N GLU A 32 -8.22 4.84 8.40
CA GLU A 32 -8.13 6.14 7.73
C GLU A 32 -8.88 6.16 6.40
N CYS A 33 -8.95 5.04 5.67
CA CYS A 33 -9.69 4.92 4.41
C CYS A 33 -11.03 4.21 4.61
N LEU A 34 -11.00 2.91 4.92
CA LEU A 34 -12.20 2.06 4.85
C LEU A 34 -13.23 2.31 5.96
N ARG A 35 -12.80 2.82 7.12
CA ARG A 35 -13.71 3.14 8.23
C ARG A 35 -14.42 4.49 8.04
N ARG A 36 -13.90 5.36 7.18
CA ARG A 36 -14.48 6.69 6.92
C ARG A 36 -15.50 6.69 5.78
N GLU A 37 -15.38 5.74 4.86
CA GLU A 37 -16.11 5.73 3.60
C GLU A 37 -16.97 4.47 3.48
N MET A 38 -18.24 4.62 3.11
CA MET A 38 -19.10 3.49 2.75
C MET A 38 -19.06 3.33 1.23
N LEU A 39 -18.33 2.32 0.75
CA LEU A 39 -18.12 2.09 -0.68
C LEU A 39 -19.32 1.36 -1.28
N LEU A 40 -20.08 2.01 -2.15
CA LEU A 40 -21.31 1.44 -2.72
C LEU A 40 -21.04 0.58 -3.96
N ASN A 41 -19.94 0.84 -4.67
CA ASN A 41 -19.54 0.10 -5.86
C ASN A 41 -18.01 0.06 -6.05
N LEU A 42 -17.56 -0.84 -6.93
CA LEU A 42 -16.14 -1.04 -7.21
C LEU A 42 -15.46 0.20 -7.82
N ARG A 43 -16.21 1.03 -8.56
CA ARG A 43 -15.65 2.24 -9.20
C ARG A 43 -15.30 3.28 -8.14
N GLU A 44 -16.21 3.53 -7.19
CA GLU A 44 -15.94 4.39 -6.04
C GLU A 44 -14.78 3.86 -5.21
N ALA A 45 -14.76 2.55 -4.92
CA ALA A 45 -13.65 1.92 -4.20
C ALA A 45 -12.29 2.21 -4.86
N ARG A 46 -12.19 2.09 -6.19
CA ARG A 46 -10.94 2.38 -6.92
C ARG A 46 -10.51 3.84 -6.78
N VAL A 47 -11.44 4.78 -6.85
CA VAL A 47 -11.14 6.21 -6.74
C VAL A 47 -10.72 6.57 -5.31
N VAL A 48 -11.49 6.14 -4.32
CA VAL A 48 -11.24 6.44 -2.90
C VAL A 48 -9.91 5.85 -2.43
N ILE A 49 -9.62 4.59 -2.79
CA ILE A 49 -8.36 3.94 -2.43
C ILE A 49 -7.17 4.62 -3.12
N ALA A 50 -7.31 5.01 -4.39
CA ALA A 50 -6.23 5.69 -5.12
C ALA A 50 -5.91 7.06 -4.54
N ASP A 51 -6.94 7.82 -4.13
CA ASP A 51 -6.77 9.12 -3.48
C ASP A 51 -6.10 8.96 -2.10
N TRP A 52 -6.59 8.04 -1.27
CA TRP A 52 -5.99 7.74 0.02
C TRP A 52 -4.52 7.31 -0.12
N TRP A 53 -4.19 6.50 -1.13
CA TRP A 53 -2.83 6.06 -1.36
C TRP A 53 -1.89 7.22 -1.75
N GLN A 54 -2.36 8.14 -2.60
CA GLN A 54 -1.59 9.35 -2.93
C GLN A 54 -1.38 10.23 -1.70
N HIS A 55 -2.42 10.40 -0.88
CA HIS A 55 -2.34 11.17 0.37
C HIS A 55 -1.36 10.53 1.36
N TYR A 56 -1.48 9.22 1.59
CA TYR A 56 -0.59 8.46 2.47
C TYR A 56 0.88 8.60 2.06
N ASN A 57 1.19 8.42 0.77
CA ASN A 57 2.56 8.55 0.26
C ASN A 57 3.09 9.99 0.27
N ARG A 58 2.21 10.99 0.16
CA ARG A 58 2.59 12.42 0.26
C ARG A 58 2.96 12.80 1.68
N GLU A 59 2.20 12.34 2.67
CA GLU A 59 2.45 12.63 4.09
C GLU A 59 3.55 11.76 4.70
N ARG A 60 3.80 10.59 4.09
CA ARG A 60 4.82 9.63 4.49
C ARG A 60 5.61 9.27 3.25
N PRO A 61 6.58 10.10 2.85
CA PRO A 61 7.42 9.79 1.70
C PRO A 61 8.21 8.52 2.00
N ILE A 62 7.77 7.40 1.44
CA ILE A 62 8.61 6.22 1.29
C ILE A 62 9.65 6.65 0.27
N VAL A 63 10.88 6.86 0.71
CA VAL A 63 11.99 7.29 -0.14
C VAL A 63 12.41 6.17 -1.08
N ASP A 64 11.58 5.85 -2.07
CA ASP A 64 12.06 5.23 -3.30
C ASP A 64 11.13 5.51 -4.49
N ARG A 65 11.74 5.85 -5.63
CA ARG A 65 11.12 6.36 -6.88
C ARG A 65 10.35 5.28 -7.66
N ALA A 66 9.70 4.32 -7.00
CA ALA A 66 9.02 3.19 -7.66
C ALA A 66 7.53 3.42 -7.91
N ILE A 67 6.91 4.43 -7.29
CA ILE A 67 5.46 4.70 -7.36
C ILE A 67 5.03 5.32 -8.71
N SER A 68 5.97 5.86 -9.50
CA SER A 68 5.71 6.38 -10.83
C SER A 68 5.32 5.30 -11.87
N ALA A 69 5.54 4.01 -11.57
CA ALA A 69 5.32 2.91 -12.51
C ALA A 69 3.84 2.46 -12.62
N TRP A 70 2.98 2.78 -11.65
CA TRP A 70 1.58 2.33 -11.65
C TRP A 70 0.59 3.34 -12.26
N LYS A 71 1.07 4.52 -12.68
CA LYS A 71 0.28 5.44 -13.52
C LYS A 71 0.32 5.08 -15.02
N ALA A 72 1.05 4.02 -15.39
CA ALA A 72 1.28 3.61 -16.78
C ALA A 72 0.52 2.34 -17.21
N PHE A 73 -0.40 1.84 -16.37
CA PHE A 73 -1.40 0.82 -16.71
C PHE A 73 -2.79 1.33 -16.30
#